data_AF-R3TSL3-F1
#
_entry.id   AF-R3TSL3-F1
#
_cell.length_a   1.000
_cell.length_b   1.000
_cell.length_c   1.000
_cell.angle_alpha   90.00
_cell.angle_beta   90.00
_cell.angle_gamma   90.00
#
_symmetry.space_group_name_H-M   'P 1'
#
loop_
_entity.id
_entity.type
_entity.pdbx_description
1 polymer ?
#
loop_
_entity_poly.entity_id
_entity_poly.type
_entity_poly.pdbx_seq_one_letter_code
_entity_poly.pdbx_strand_id
1 'polypeptide(L)'
;MNTLSYILLCMLVRKPCTGYELKQYLALFWEAHHSQIYTSLAKLLKENYVSIENDEKHLQKKIYHLTEKGEKVVNNWIQEETNEPSQKDEFLAKIYVASILEKDTVKGLLFERKQHQLKILKQNQAKQEQIEQLSDPIEQKRNFGRSLVIQRRIRICEEELRWCQWAEEQVEQLK
;
A
#
# COMPACT_ATOMS: atom_id res chain seq x y z
N MET A 1 16.29 -9.24 9.88
CA MET A 1 14.88 -9.52 9.49
C MET A 1 14.61 -8.84 8.14
N ASN A 2 13.70 -9.31 7.28
CA ASN A 2 13.44 -8.65 5.99
C ASN A 2 12.45 -7.48 6.14
N THR A 3 12.40 -6.57 5.16
CA THR A 3 11.52 -5.38 5.18
C THR A 3 10.04 -5.75 5.32
N LEU A 4 9.59 -6.82 4.66
CA LEU A 4 8.19 -7.27 4.76
C LEU A 4 7.81 -7.63 6.21
N SER A 5 8.69 -8.33 6.93
CA SER A 5 8.45 -8.67 8.34
C SER A 5 8.32 -7.42 9.22
N TYR A 6 9.18 -6.40 9.02
CA TYR A 6 9.02 -5.12 9.75
C TYR A 6 7.68 -4.45 9.44
N ILE A 7 7.30 -4.39 8.17
CA ILE A 7 6.02 -3.79 7.75
C ILE A 7 4.83 -4.51 8.39
N LEU A 8 4.84 -5.85 8.43
CA LEU A 8 3.77 -6.63 9.06
C LEU A 8 3.67 -6.35 10.56
N LEU A 9 4.80 -6.22 11.27
CA LEU A 9 4.80 -5.84 12.69
C LEU A 9 4.25 -4.43 12.89
N CYS A 10 4.66 -3.45 12.07
CA CYS A 10 4.14 -2.08 12.12
C CYS A 10 2.62 -2.01 11.95
N MET A 11 2.03 -2.87 11.10
CA MET A 11 0.57 -2.93 10.95
C MET A 11 -0.13 -3.50 12.18
N LEU A 12 0.50 -4.46 12.85
CA LEU A 12 -0.04 -5.11 14.05
C LEU A 12 0.04 -4.22 15.30
N VAL A 13 0.88 -3.17 15.30
CA VAL A 13 0.90 -2.14 16.36
C VAL A 13 -0.48 -1.49 16.54
N ARG A 14 -1.21 -1.31 15.43
CA ARG A 14 -2.51 -0.63 15.45
C ARG A 14 -3.59 -1.47 16.11
N LYS A 15 -3.71 -2.73 15.69
CA LYS A 15 -4.68 -3.70 16.18
C LYS A 15 -4.31 -5.12 15.73
N PRO A 16 -4.78 -6.16 16.44
CA PRO A 16 -4.73 -7.53 15.95
C PRO A 16 -5.42 -7.66 14.60
N CYS A 17 -4.82 -8.42 13.69
CA CYS A 17 -5.30 -8.57 12.31
C CYS A 17 -5.15 -10.00 11.82
N THR A 18 -6.04 -10.39 10.92
CA THR A 18 -5.86 -11.60 10.12
C THR A 18 -4.79 -11.39 9.04
N GLY A 19 -4.18 -12.48 8.55
CA GLY A 19 -3.26 -12.41 7.40
C GLY A 19 -3.90 -11.81 6.14
N TYR A 20 -5.22 -11.95 6.00
CA TYR A 20 -5.99 -11.36 4.91
C TYR A 20 -6.11 -9.83 5.04
N GLU A 21 -6.45 -9.32 6.23
CA GLU A 21 -6.47 -7.88 6.50
C GLU A 21 -5.09 -7.26 6.30
N LEU A 22 -4.02 -7.91 6.78
CA LEU A 22 -2.65 -7.47 6.59
C LEU A 22 -2.31 -7.32 5.10
N LYS A 23 -2.73 -8.25 4.25
CA LYS A 23 -2.56 -8.11 2.79
C LYS A 23 -3.27 -6.87 2.25
N GLN A 24 -4.51 -6.63 2.66
CA GLN A 24 -5.28 -5.48 2.18
C GLN A 24 -4.66 -4.15 2.60
N TYR A 25 -4.09 -4.08 3.80
CA TYR A 25 -3.41 -2.89 4.31
C TYR A 25 -2.04 -2.71 3.65
N LEU A 26 -1.30 -3.79 3.43
CA LEU A 26 0.00 -3.79 2.76
C LEU A 26 -0.07 -3.27 1.33
N ALA A 27 -1.12 -3.64 0.60
CA ALA A 27 -1.37 -3.18 -0.77
C ALA A 27 -1.55 -1.65 -0.92
N LEU A 28 -1.51 -0.89 0.18
CA LEU A 28 -1.44 0.58 0.14
C LEU A 28 -0.06 1.08 -0.30
N PHE A 29 1.03 0.39 -0.01
CA PHE A 29 2.37 0.92 -0.27
C PHE A 29 3.42 -0.14 -0.55
N TRP A 30 3.07 -1.42 -0.46
CA TRP A 30 3.99 -2.52 -0.68
C TRP A 30 3.29 -3.68 -1.36
N GLU A 31 3.92 -4.24 -2.38
CA GLU A 31 3.41 -5.42 -3.07
C GLU A 31 4.04 -6.68 -2.46
N ALA A 32 3.19 -7.61 -2.02
CA ALA A 32 3.64 -8.93 -1.61
C ALA A 32 2.59 -9.99 -1.96
N HIS A 33 3.07 -11.14 -2.42
CA HIS A 33 2.24 -12.32 -2.63
C HIS A 33 1.76 -12.90 -1.30
N HIS A 34 0.63 -13.61 -1.33
CA HIS A 34 0.10 -14.30 -0.16
C HIS A 34 1.15 -15.22 0.49
N SER A 35 1.89 -15.98 -0.31
CA SER A 35 2.94 -16.88 0.16
C SER A 35 4.03 -16.15 0.95
N GLN A 36 4.45 -14.97 0.50
CA GLN A 36 5.47 -14.16 1.18
C GLN A 36 4.98 -13.64 2.53
N ILE A 37 3.72 -13.19 2.60
CA ILE A 37 3.09 -12.73 3.85
C ILE A 37 3.00 -13.87 4.86
N TYR A 38 2.44 -15.02 4.47
CA TYR A 38 2.28 -16.15 5.40
C TYR A 38 3.62 -16.77 5.80
N THR A 39 4.60 -16.82 4.90
CA THR A 39 5.97 -17.25 5.25
C THR A 39 6.61 -16.30 6.26
N SER A 40 6.41 -14.99 6.10
CA SER A 40 6.93 -13.99 7.03
C SER A 40 6.23 -14.07 8.39
N LEU A 41 4.90 -14.22 8.42
CA LEU A 41 4.13 -14.41 9.65
C LEU A 41 4.53 -15.69 10.40
N ALA A 42 4.77 -16.79 9.70
CA ALA A 42 5.24 -18.03 10.31
C ALA A 42 6.62 -17.86 10.98
N LYS A 43 7.53 -17.12 10.33
CA LYS A 43 8.84 -16.77 10.93
C LYS A 43 8.68 -15.86 12.14
N LEU A 44 7.85 -14.82 12.05
CA LEU A 44 7.59 -13.91 13.17
C LEU A 44 6.99 -14.62 14.38
N LEU A 45 6.11 -15.61 14.15
CA LEU A 45 5.53 -16.44 15.19
C LEU A 45 6.59 -17.32 15.86
N LYS A 46 7.42 -18.01 15.06
CA LYS A 46 8.52 -18.86 15.56
C LYS A 46 9.49 -18.07 16.44
N GLU A 47 9.76 -16.82 16.09
CA GLU A 47 10.65 -15.92 16.81
C GLU A 47 9.97 -15.18 17.99
N ASN A 48 8.70 -15.49 18.30
CA ASN A 48 7.91 -14.83 19.34
C ASN A 48 7.78 -13.31 19.17
N TYR A 49 7.79 -12.79 17.94
CA TYR A 49 7.47 -11.39 17.67
C TYR A 49 5.96 -11.14 17.57
N VAL A 50 5.21 -12.17 17.17
CA VAL A 50 3.75 -12.18 17.16
C VAL A 50 3.22 -13.42 17.87
N SER A 51 2.01 -13.35 18.39
CA SER A 51 1.24 -14.50 18.88
C SER A 51 -0.04 -14.68 18.06
N ILE A 52 -0.69 -15.85 18.19
CA ILE A 52 -1.99 -16.11 17.59
C ILE A 52 -3.03 -16.20 18.69
N GLU A 53 -4.20 -15.63 18.47
CA GLU A 53 -5.36 -15.80 19.34
C GLU A 53 -5.81 -17.27 19.31
N ASN A 54 -5.71 -17.96 20.45
CA ASN A 54 -6.16 -19.33 20.60
C ASN A 54 -7.65 -19.35 20.92
N ASP A 55 -8.49 -19.21 19.90
CA ASP A 55 -9.94 -19.36 20.08
C ASP A 55 -10.37 -20.79 19.67
N GLU A 56 -10.70 -21.62 20.66
CA GLU A 56 -11.18 -23.00 20.46
C GLU A 56 -12.45 -23.08 19.58
N LYS A 57 -13.16 -21.97 19.39
CA LYS A 57 -14.37 -21.89 18.56
C LYS A 57 -14.14 -21.48 17.10
N HIS A 58 -13.00 -20.89 16.76
CA HIS A 58 -12.74 -20.31 15.43
C HIS A 58 -11.46 -20.84 14.79
N LEU A 59 -11.41 -22.15 14.54
CA LEU A 59 -10.32 -22.83 13.81
C LEU A 59 -10.02 -22.26 12.41
N GLN A 60 -10.89 -21.42 11.84
CA GLN A 60 -10.82 -21.02 10.43
C GLN A 60 -10.02 -19.74 10.17
N LYS A 61 -9.73 -18.87 11.16
CA LYS A 61 -9.01 -17.61 10.94
C LYS A 61 -7.99 -17.32 12.03
N LYS A 62 -6.70 -17.38 11.68
CA LYS A 62 -5.59 -16.96 12.54
C LYS A 62 -5.58 -15.44 12.67
N ILE A 63 -5.84 -14.94 13.88
CA ILE A 63 -5.68 -13.53 14.26
C ILE A 63 -4.31 -13.38 14.91
N TYR A 64 -3.48 -12.49 14.37
CA TYR A 64 -2.13 -12.25 14.85
C TYR A 64 -2.12 -11.04 15.79
N HIS A 65 -1.41 -11.16 16.90
CA HIS A 65 -1.19 -10.11 17.89
C HIS A 65 0.29 -9.77 17.94
N LEU A 66 0.60 -8.48 18.11
CA LEU A 66 1.97 -8.05 18.38
C LEU A 66 2.32 -8.41 19.84
N THR A 67 3.54 -8.92 20.05
CA THR A 67 4.09 -9.16 21.40
C THR A 67 4.95 -7.97 21.84
N GLU A 68 5.29 -7.89 23.13
CA GLU A 68 6.26 -6.90 23.63
C GLU A 68 7.63 -7.00 22.91
N LYS A 69 8.06 -8.22 22.56
CA LYS A 69 9.28 -8.44 21.77
C LYS A 69 9.15 -7.84 20.37
N GLY A 70 7.98 -8.01 19.74
CA GLY A 70 7.66 -7.42 18.44
C GLY A 70 7.62 -5.89 18.48
N GLU A 71 7.02 -5.32 19.52
CA GLU A 71 6.94 -3.88 19.73
C GLU A 71 8.32 -3.23 19.86
N LYS A 72 9.23 -3.83 20.64
CA LYS A 72 10.62 -3.36 20.75
C LYS A 72 11.33 -3.34 19.39
N VAL A 73 11.10 -4.35 18.56
CA VAL A 73 11.68 -4.42 17.21
C VAL A 73 11.14 -3.33 16.30
N VAL A 74 9.83 -3.05 16.36
CA VAL A 74 9.24 -1.94 15.60
C VAL A 74 9.81 -0.61 16.06
N ASN A 75 9.86 -0.36 17.36
CA ASN A 75 10.37 0.89 17.94
C ASN A 75 11.82 1.17 17.54
N ASN A 76 12.67 0.14 17.48
CA ASN A 76 14.04 0.30 16.99
C ASN A 76 14.06 0.62 15.49
N TRP A 77 13.30 -0.12 14.69
CA TRP A 77 13.34 0.00 13.23
C TRP A 77 12.83 1.34 12.70
N ILE A 78 11.79 1.92 13.33
CA ILE A 78 11.27 3.24 12.91
C ILE A 78 12.24 4.40 13.17
N GLN A 79 13.31 4.18 13.92
CA GLN A 79 14.38 5.15 14.18
C GLN A 79 15.57 4.98 13.23
N GLU A 80 15.61 3.90 12.46
CA GLU A 80 16.66 3.66 11.47
C GLU A 80 16.45 4.55 10.24
N GLU A 81 17.54 4.89 9.55
CA GLU A 81 17.47 5.62 8.29
C GLU A 81 16.65 4.83 7.25
N THR A 82 15.71 5.51 6.61
CA THR A 82 14.87 4.90 5.58
C THR A 82 15.57 5.00 4.23
N ASN A 83 15.86 3.86 3.61
CA ASN A 83 16.39 3.81 2.25
C ASN A 83 15.41 4.44 1.25
N GLU A 84 15.95 5.01 0.18
CA GLU A 84 15.14 5.52 -0.93
C GLU A 84 14.29 4.40 -1.55
N PRO A 85 13.00 4.67 -1.85
CA PRO A 85 12.15 3.70 -2.51
C PRO A 85 12.62 3.50 -3.96
N SER A 86 12.68 2.24 -4.42
CA SER A 86 12.96 1.96 -5.83
C SER A 86 11.73 2.32 -6.68
N GLN A 87 11.90 3.22 -7.67
CA GLN A 87 10.87 3.52 -8.65
C GLN A 87 11.20 2.82 -9.98
N LYS A 88 10.36 1.85 -10.36
CA LYS A 88 10.45 1.15 -11.65
C LYS A 88 9.11 1.29 -12.35
N ASP A 89 9.05 2.11 -13.40
CA ASP A 89 7.83 2.36 -14.16
C ASP A 89 8.09 2.19 -15.67
N GLU A 90 7.63 1.06 -16.21
CA GLU A 90 7.80 0.72 -17.64
C GLU A 90 7.03 1.68 -18.56
N PHE A 91 5.91 2.22 -18.11
CA PHE A 91 5.14 3.17 -18.91
C PHE A 91 5.93 4.46 -19.12
N LEU A 92 6.66 4.95 -18.10
CA LEU A 92 7.52 6.12 -18.28
C LEU A 92 8.63 5.86 -19.30
N ALA A 93 9.18 4.65 -19.34
CA ALA A 93 10.15 4.26 -20.37
C ALA A 93 9.54 4.28 -21.78
N LYS A 94 8.26 3.90 -21.94
CA LYS A 94 7.53 3.98 -23.21
C LYS A 94 7.20 5.43 -23.60
N ILE A 95 6.77 6.25 -22.64
CA ILE A 95 6.50 7.69 -22.87
C ILE A 95 7.78 8.44 -23.21
N TYR A 96 8.95 8.01 -22.71
CA TYR A 96 10.23 8.65 -23.00
C TYR A 96 10.54 8.72 -24.50
N VAL A 97 10.03 7.76 -25.29
CA VAL A 97 10.20 7.72 -26.76
C VAL A 97 8.97 8.24 -27.52
N ALA A 98 8.07 8.99 -26.87
CA ALA A 98 6.82 9.45 -27.48
C ALA A 98 7.01 10.27 -28.76
N SER A 99 8.14 10.96 -28.93
CA SER A 99 8.43 11.79 -30.11
C SER A 99 8.66 11.00 -31.40
N ILE A 100 8.97 9.70 -31.32
CA ILE A 100 9.15 8.81 -32.47
C ILE A 100 7.97 7.87 -32.69
N LEU A 101 6.96 7.91 -31.82
CA LEU A 101 5.76 7.08 -31.90
C LEU A 101 4.64 7.82 -32.62
N GLU A 102 3.70 7.07 -33.20
CA GLU A 102 2.45 7.64 -33.70
C GLU A 102 1.63 8.24 -32.55
N LYS A 103 0.99 9.39 -32.79
CA LYS A 103 0.18 10.10 -31.79
C LYS A 103 -0.86 9.20 -31.12
N ASP A 104 -1.54 8.37 -31.89
CA ASP A 104 -2.57 7.46 -31.39
C ASP A 104 -1.99 6.38 -30.46
N THR A 105 -0.74 5.94 -30.70
CA THR A 105 -0.04 5.02 -29.80
C THR A 105 0.23 5.68 -28.44
N VAL A 106 0.72 6.92 -28.44
CA VAL A 106 0.99 7.67 -27.20
C VAL A 106 -0.31 7.94 -26.43
N LYS A 107 -1.38 8.34 -27.15
CA LYS A 107 -2.72 8.53 -26.56
C LYS A 107 -3.27 7.23 -25.96
N GLY A 108 -3.06 6.08 -26.61
CA GLY A 108 -3.43 4.78 -26.08
C GLY A 108 -2.74 4.47 -24.74
N LEU A 109 -1.42 4.70 -24.65
CA LEU A 109 -0.66 4.52 -23.42
C LEU A 109 -1.17 5.43 -22.29
N LEU A 110 -1.41 6.71 -22.58
CA LEU A 110 -1.95 7.68 -21.62
C LEU A 110 -3.36 7.31 -21.16
N PHE A 111 -4.21 6.84 -22.07
CA PHE A 111 -5.54 6.35 -21.74
C PHE A 111 -5.50 5.15 -20.79
N GLU A 112 -4.67 4.13 -21.07
CA GLU A 112 -4.51 2.97 -20.20
C GLU A 112 -4.03 3.37 -18.79
N ARG A 113 -3.04 4.27 -18.71
CA ARG A 113 -2.55 4.82 -17.43
C ARG A 113 -3.66 5.54 -16.67
N LYS A 114 -4.46 6.38 -17.33
CA LYS A 114 -5.62 7.06 -16.72
C LYS A 114 -6.65 6.08 -16.18
N GLN A 115 -7.04 5.06 -16.96
CA GLN A 115 -8.01 4.04 -16.52
C GLN A 115 -7.52 3.29 -15.29
N HIS A 116 -6.23 2.92 -15.26
CA HIS A 116 -5.62 2.30 -14.11
C HIS A 116 -5.68 3.21 -12.87
N GLN A 117 -5.32 4.49 -13.02
CA GLN A 117 -5.33 5.43 -11.90
C GLN A 117 -6.71 5.78 -11.40
N LEU A 118 -7.72 5.89 -12.26
CA LEU A 118 -9.11 6.09 -11.85
C LEU A 118 -9.61 4.92 -10.97
N LYS A 119 -9.24 3.68 -11.32
CA LYS A 119 -9.57 2.50 -10.51
C LYS A 119 -8.92 2.56 -9.14
N ILE A 120 -7.63 2.91 -9.07
CA ILE A 120 -6.90 3.04 -7.80
C ILE A 120 -7.47 4.20 -6.97
N LEU A 121 -7.74 5.34 -7.58
CA LEU A 121 -8.32 6.52 -6.93
C LEU A 121 -9.64 6.18 -6.26
N LYS A 122 -10.58 5.59 -7.01
CA LYS A 122 -11.90 5.18 -6.49
C LYS A 122 -11.79 4.21 -5.31
N GLN A 123 -10.88 3.23 -5.39
CA GLN A 123 -10.66 2.28 -4.31
C GLN A 123 -10.09 2.93 -3.05
N ASN A 124 -9.22 3.93 -3.19
CA ASN A 124 -8.62 4.62 -2.05
C ASN A 124 -9.59 5.65 -1.45
N GLN A 125 -10.38 6.35 -2.25
CA GLN A 125 -11.45 7.23 -1.78
C GLN A 125 -12.47 6.46 -0.93
N ALA A 126 -12.94 5.30 -1.39
CA ALA A 126 -13.83 4.45 -0.61
C ALA A 126 -13.22 4.00 0.73
N LYS A 127 -11.90 3.73 0.77
CA LYS A 127 -11.19 3.40 2.03
C LYS A 127 -11.04 4.61 2.95
N GLN A 128 -10.88 5.80 2.39
CA GLN A 128 -10.77 7.05 3.12
C GLN A 128 -12.11 7.39 3.78
N GLU A 129 -13.21 7.31 3.03
CA GLU A 129 -14.57 7.51 3.53
C GLU A 129 -14.89 6.55 4.69
N GLN A 130 -14.50 5.27 4.58
CA GLN A 130 -14.67 4.30 5.67
C GLN A 130 -13.96 4.70 6.96
N ILE A 131 -12.81 5.39 6.88
CA ILE A 131 -12.08 5.87 8.05
C ILE A 131 -12.72 7.15 8.60
N GLU A 132 -13.19 8.04 7.74
CA GLU A 132 -13.84 9.30 8.11
C GLU A 132 -15.20 9.08 8.79
N GLN A 133 -15.88 7.99 8.46
CA GLN A 133 -17.14 7.58 9.09
C GLN A 133 -16.96 6.92 10.47
N LEU A 134 -15.72 6.70 10.93
CA LEU A 134 -15.48 6.17 12.28
C LEU A 134 -15.84 7.23 13.33
N SER A 135 -16.85 6.94 14.15
CA SER A 135 -17.28 7.87 15.23
C SER A 135 -16.47 7.72 16.52
N ASP A 136 -15.82 6.57 16.74
CA ASP A 136 -15.04 6.30 17.96
C ASP A 136 -13.66 6.99 17.91
N PRO A 137 -13.34 7.91 18.84
CA PRO A 137 -12.05 8.57 18.91
C PRO A 137 -10.85 7.62 19.03
N ILE A 138 -11.02 6.45 19.67
CA ILE A 138 -9.94 5.45 19.80
C ILE A 138 -9.63 4.84 18.44
N GLU A 139 -10.66 4.45 17.68
CA GLU A 139 -10.48 3.92 16.33
C GLU A 139 -9.99 4.97 15.34
N GLN A 140 -10.39 6.23 15.48
CA GLN A 140 -9.83 7.35 14.70
C GLN A 140 -8.32 7.47 14.94
N LYS A 141 -7.88 7.51 16.21
CA LYS A 141 -6.46 7.59 16.58
C LYS A 141 -5.67 6.40 16.03
N ARG A 142 -6.21 5.18 16.16
CA ARG A 142 -5.61 3.96 15.60
C ARG A 142 -5.44 4.04 14.09
N ASN A 143 -6.41 4.58 13.36
CA ASN A 143 -6.38 4.64 11.90
C ASN A 143 -5.67 5.90 11.34
N PHE A 144 -5.17 6.80 12.19
CA PHE A 144 -4.51 8.04 11.75
C PHE A 144 -3.38 7.82 10.74
N GLY A 145 -2.41 6.96 11.07
CA GLY A 145 -1.29 6.66 10.15
C GLY A 145 -1.76 6.02 8.84
N ARG A 146 -2.78 5.16 8.90
CA ARG A 146 -3.38 4.55 7.70
C ARG A 146 -4.09 5.60 6.83
N SER A 147 -4.78 6.56 7.45
CA SER A 147 -5.41 7.70 6.76
C SER A 147 -4.38 8.54 6.02
N LEU A 148 -3.25 8.89 6.67
CA LEU A 148 -2.16 9.63 6.03
C LEU A 148 -1.63 8.92 4.77
N VAL A 149 -1.41 7.61 4.86
CA VAL A 149 -0.94 6.81 3.71
C VAL A 149 -1.98 6.77 2.59
N ILE A 150 -3.27 6.59 2.91
CA ILE A 150 -4.36 6.58 1.92
C ILE A 150 -4.46 7.94 1.23
N GLN A 151 -4.44 9.05 2.00
CA GLN A 151 -4.48 10.41 1.45
C GLN A 151 -3.30 10.68 0.52
N ARG A 152 -2.08 10.25 0.88
CA ARG A 152 -0.92 10.36 -0.01
C ARG A 152 -1.15 9.63 -1.33
N ARG A 153 -1.72 8.42 -1.30
CA ARG A 153 -2.03 7.66 -2.53
C ARG A 153 -3.06 8.37 -3.40
N ILE A 154 -4.12 8.89 -2.80
CA ILE A 154 -5.15 9.67 -3.50
C ILE A 154 -4.51 10.84 -4.23
N ARG A 155 -3.69 11.63 -3.53
CA ARG A 155 -3.00 12.79 -4.12
C ARG A 155 -2.06 12.42 -5.27
N ILE A 156 -1.32 11.32 -5.14
CA ILE A 156 -0.46 10.82 -6.23
C ILE A 156 -1.30 10.42 -7.45
N CYS A 157 -2.42 9.72 -7.25
CA CYS A 157 -3.30 9.35 -8.36
C CYS A 157 -3.93 10.57 -9.03
N GLU A 158 -4.39 11.56 -8.25
CA GLU A 158 -4.92 12.80 -8.79
C GLU A 158 -3.87 13.55 -9.61
N GLU A 159 -2.64 13.60 -9.12
CA GLU A 159 -1.56 14.28 -9.84
C GLU A 159 -1.16 13.53 -11.10
N GLU A 160 -1.07 12.20 -11.07
CA GLU A 160 -0.81 11.39 -12.27
C GLU A 160 -1.91 11.62 -13.32
N LEU A 161 -3.17 11.74 -12.91
CA LEU A 161 -4.29 12.01 -13.83
C LEU A 161 -4.17 13.41 -14.46
N ARG A 162 -3.82 14.44 -13.67
CA ARG A 162 -3.55 15.79 -14.17
C ARG A 162 -2.38 15.79 -15.15
N TRP A 163 -1.31 15.08 -14.82
CA TRP A 163 -0.15 14.95 -15.68
C TRP A 163 -0.48 14.22 -16.99
N CYS A 164 -1.28 13.14 -16.95
CA CYS A 164 -1.70 12.44 -18.16
C CYS A 164 -2.53 13.34 -19.07
N GLN A 165 -3.44 14.13 -18.50
CA GLN A 165 -4.25 15.09 -19.26
C GLN A 165 -3.36 16.14 -19.94
N TRP A 166 -2.43 16.74 -19.19
CA TRP A 166 -1.47 17.69 -19.74
C TRP A 166 -0.61 17.06 -20.84
N ALA A 167 -0.13 15.83 -20.65
CA ALA A 167 0.70 15.13 -21.62
C ALA A 167 -0.06 14.85 -22.93
N GLU A 168 -1.35 14.49 -22.86
CA GLU A 168 -2.19 14.33 -24.05
C GLU A 168 -2.31 15.63 -24.85
N GLU A 169 -2.48 16.77 -24.17
CA GLU A 169 -2.52 18.09 -24.82
C GLU A 169 -1.20 18.43 -25.53
N GLN A 170 -0.05 18.03 -24.96
CA GLN A 170 1.25 18.21 -25.62
C GLN A 170 1.39 17.33 -26.86
N VAL A 171 0.88 16.09 -26.81
CA VAL A 171 0.89 15.14 -27.94
C VAL A 171 0.06 15.66 -29.12
N GLU A 172 -1.01 16.38 -28.86
CA GLU A 172 -1.82 17.00 -29.92
C GLU A 172 -1.08 18.12 -30.65
N GLN A 173 -0.21 18.84 -29.94
CA GLN A 173 0.56 19.98 -30.47
C GLN A 173 1.84 19.55 -31.20
N LEU A 174 2.34 18.33 -30.97
CA LEU A 174 3.47 17.77 -31.71
C LEU A 174 3.12 17.73 -33.21
N LYS A 175 3.96 18.33 -34.06
CA LYS A 175 3.74 18.37 -35.51
C LYS A 175 4.07 17.03 -36.16
#